data_AF-A0A951N089-F1
#
_entry.id   AF-A0A951N089-F1
#
_cell.length_a   1.000
_cell.length_b   1.000
_cell.length_c   1.000
_cell.angle_alpha   90.00
_cell.angle_beta   90.00
_cell.angle_gamma   90.00
#
_symmetry.space_group_name_H-M   'P 1'
#
loop_
_entity.id
_entity.type
_entity.pdbx_description
1 polymer ?
#
loop_
_entity_poly.entity_id
_entity_poly.type
_entity_poly.pdbx_seq_one_letter_code
_entity_poly.pdbx_strand_id
1 'polypeptide(L)'
;MTTAQLAPPSEEISRLARGEHHDPHAILGAHPAVGGTVVRAFHPDATGAALVAPNGGLQPMEPLGQGLWAGLVADLAPGQFRYRVRFTFADGNTWERDDPYRFSPTLGDVDLHLIGEGTHERLYDILGAHPRTHDGVAGVSFGVWAPNARSVRIVGDFDRWDGRLLPMRSMGATGVWELFVPEIGVGELYKFEVLGRDGTLRLKADPFAFAMQVRPETASRVWDPSTFSWTDEAWMTERAQRDPYRSPMATYEVHLGSWMRNDDGSWLGYRQAAEKLVEHCRRFGFTHVELLPVAE
;
A
#
# COMPACT_ATOMS: atom_id res chain seq x y z
N MET A 1 29.33 -13.24 -18.77
CA MET A 1 29.49 -11.78 -18.55
C MET A 1 30.09 -11.60 -17.17
N THR A 2 30.91 -10.57 -16.97
CA THR A 2 31.44 -10.29 -15.64
C THR A 2 30.38 -9.57 -14.80
N THR A 3 30.38 -9.82 -13.49
CA THR A 3 29.54 -9.17 -12.47
C THR A 3 29.50 -7.63 -12.63
N ALA A 4 30.62 -7.04 -13.08
CA ALA A 4 30.76 -5.61 -13.30
C ALA A 4 29.86 -5.03 -14.41
N GLN A 5 29.45 -5.83 -15.40
CA GLN A 5 28.57 -5.37 -16.49
C GLN A 5 27.09 -5.33 -16.08
N LEU A 6 26.73 -6.00 -14.99
CA LEU A 6 25.37 -6.12 -14.49
C LEU A 6 25.08 -5.13 -13.35
N ALA A 7 26.12 -4.55 -12.75
CA ALA A 7 26.01 -3.66 -11.62
C ALA A 7 25.55 -2.25 -12.04
N PRO A 8 24.57 -1.65 -11.34
CA PRO A 8 24.30 -0.22 -11.46
C PRO A 8 25.48 0.59 -10.87
N PRO A 9 25.53 1.92 -11.08
CA PRO A 9 26.54 2.78 -10.47
C PRO A 9 26.62 2.58 -8.95
N SER A 10 27.83 2.56 -8.38
CA SER A 10 28.05 2.28 -6.96
C SER A 10 27.33 3.25 -6.01
N GLU A 11 27.15 4.50 -6.44
CA GLU A 11 26.38 5.51 -5.71
C GLU A 11 24.89 5.13 -5.61
N GLU A 12 24.31 4.59 -6.68
CA GLU A 12 22.91 4.16 -6.72
C GLU A 12 22.69 2.95 -5.80
N ILE A 13 23.64 1.99 -5.77
CA ILE A 13 23.64 0.87 -4.80
C ILE A 13 23.65 1.41 -3.37
N SER A 14 24.52 2.38 -3.09
CA SER A 14 24.69 2.94 -1.74
C SER A 14 23.46 3.74 -1.31
N ARG A 15 22.84 4.50 -2.22
CA ARG A 15 21.56 5.20 -1.97
C ARG A 15 20.44 4.21 -1.67
N LEU A 16 20.34 3.11 -2.43
CA LEU A 16 19.37 2.05 -2.17
C LEU A 16 19.60 1.39 -0.81
N ALA A 17 20.84 1.03 -0.48
CA ALA A 17 21.19 0.36 0.77
C ALA A 17 20.92 1.23 2.02
N ARG A 18 21.07 2.56 1.89
CA ARG A 18 20.66 3.53 2.94
C ARG A 18 19.15 3.82 2.93
N GLY A 19 18.43 3.30 1.93
CA GLY A 19 17.01 3.53 1.69
C GLY A 19 16.68 4.99 1.42
N GLU A 20 17.55 5.69 0.70
CA GLU A 20 17.45 7.09 0.26
C GLU A 20 17.12 7.19 -1.24
N HIS A 21 16.88 6.06 -1.91
CA HIS A 21 16.66 6.02 -3.34
C HIS A 21 15.23 6.45 -3.70
N HIS A 22 15.09 7.36 -4.67
CA HIS A 22 13.79 7.90 -5.07
C HIS A 22 13.07 7.05 -6.14
N ASP A 23 13.82 6.28 -6.93
CA ASP A 23 13.26 5.40 -7.95
C ASP A 23 13.86 3.97 -7.89
N PRO A 24 13.49 3.14 -6.90
CA PRO A 24 14.04 1.79 -6.77
C PRO A 24 13.80 0.90 -8.00
N HIS A 25 12.76 1.17 -8.79
CA HIS A 25 12.45 0.41 -10.01
C HIS A 25 13.48 0.64 -11.12
N ALA A 26 14.25 1.74 -11.10
CA ALA A 26 15.37 1.94 -12.01
C ALA A 26 16.54 0.96 -11.76
N ILE A 27 16.61 0.37 -10.56
CA ILE A 27 17.66 -0.58 -10.17
C ILE A 27 17.12 -2.01 -10.09
N LEU A 28 16.07 -2.18 -9.29
CA LEU A 28 15.47 -3.45 -8.92
C LEU A 28 14.51 -3.95 -9.99
N GLY A 29 14.21 -5.24 -9.96
CA GLY A 29 13.39 -5.89 -10.97
C GLY A 29 14.17 -6.30 -12.22
N ALA A 30 13.44 -6.48 -13.31
CA ALA A 30 13.95 -6.99 -14.57
C ALA A 30 14.31 -5.86 -15.55
N HIS A 31 15.56 -5.81 -15.98
CA HIS A 31 16.10 -4.77 -16.86
C HIS A 31 16.78 -5.36 -18.09
N PRO A 32 16.68 -4.72 -19.28
CA PRO A 32 17.44 -5.15 -20.45
C PRO A 32 18.95 -5.16 -20.16
N ALA A 33 19.64 -6.20 -20.61
CA ALA A 33 21.09 -6.32 -20.56
C ALA A 33 21.62 -6.91 -21.86
N VAL A 34 22.93 -6.80 -22.11
CA VAL A 34 23.54 -7.55 -23.20
C VAL A 34 23.28 -9.04 -22.95
N GLY A 35 22.86 -9.79 -23.97
CA GLY A 35 22.61 -11.23 -23.86
C GLY A 35 21.34 -11.65 -23.09
N GLY A 36 20.45 -10.72 -22.72
CA GLY A 36 19.15 -11.05 -22.14
C GLY A 36 18.62 -10.01 -21.16
N THR A 37 18.15 -10.47 -20.01
CA THR A 37 17.58 -9.62 -18.95
C THR A 37 18.34 -9.82 -17.65
N VAL A 38 18.80 -8.73 -17.04
CA VAL A 38 19.30 -8.76 -15.67
C VAL A 38 18.15 -8.55 -14.70
N VAL A 39 17.98 -9.48 -13.76
CA VAL A 39 17.09 -9.32 -12.62
C VAL A 39 17.92 -8.92 -11.41
N ARG A 40 17.55 -7.81 -10.76
CA ARG A 40 18.20 -7.36 -9.53
C ARG A 40 17.22 -7.37 -8.37
N ALA A 41 17.67 -7.92 -7.26
CA ALA A 41 16.87 -8.01 -6.04
C ALA A 41 17.69 -7.61 -4.82
N PHE A 42 17.03 -7.08 -3.81
CA PHE A 42 17.67 -6.52 -2.63
C PHE A 42 17.17 -7.17 -1.36
N HIS A 43 18.11 -7.57 -0.50
CA HIS A 43 17.88 -7.91 0.89
C HIS A 43 19.16 -7.66 1.68
N PRO A 44 19.14 -6.77 2.70
CA PRO A 44 20.35 -6.32 3.39
C PRO A 44 21.06 -7.45 4.15
N ASP A 45 20.27 -8.38 4.71
CA ASP A 45 20.79 -9.45 5.58
C ASP A 45 20.95 -10.81 4.86
N ALA A 46 20.67 -10.89 3.56
CA ALA A 46 20.79 -12.14 2.82
C ALA A 46 22.27 -12.51 2.60
N THR A 47 22.59 -13.80 2.74
CA THR A 47 23.90 -14.39 2.47
C THR A 47 23.95 -15.10 1.11
N GLY A 48 22.79 -15.31 0.49
CA GLY A 48 22.64 -15.83 -0.86
C GLY A 48 21.31 -15.39 -1.48
N ALA A 49 21.24 -15.38 -2.81
CA ALA A 49 20.01 -15.18 -3.54
C ALA A 49 19.95 -16.06 -4.79
N ALA A 50 18.75 -16.41 -5.23
CA ALA A 50 18.50 -17.17 -6.45
C ALA A 50 17.21 -16.70 -7.13
N LEU A 51 17.19 -16.72 -8.46
CA LEU A 51 15.97 -16.68 -9.23
C LEU A 51 15.33 -18.07 -9.23
N VAL A 52 14.03 -18.11 -9.00
CA VAL A 52 13.22 -19.33 -9.02
C VAL A 52 12.34 -19.28 -10.26
N ALA A 53 12.58 -20.18 -11.20
CA ALA A 53 11.78 -20.33 -12.40
C ALA A 53 10.42 -21.00 -12.09
N PRO A 54 9.40 -20.86 -12.95
CA PRO A 54 8.07 -21.44 -12.71
C PRO A 54 8.06 -22.98 -12.55
N ASN A 55 9.06 -23.66 -13.12
CA ASN A 55 9.27 -25.10 -12.98
C ASN A 55 10.03 -25.49 -11.69
N GLY A 56 10.31 -24.54 -10.80
CA GLY A 56 11.09 -24.73 -9.57
C GLY A 56 12.60 -24.71 -9.75
N GLY A 57 13.10 -24.50 -10.98
CA GLY A 57 14.53 -24.38 -11.25
C GLY A 57 15.16 -23.20 -10.51
N LEU A 58 16.31 -23.42 -9.88
CA LEU A 58 17.05 -22.39 -9.17
C LEU A 58 18.24 -21.93 -9.99
N GLN A 59 18.31 -20.62 -10.22
CA GLN A 59 19.48 -19.97 -10.81
C GLN A 59 20.11 -19.05 -9.76
N PRO A 60 21.33 -19.35 -9.27
CA PRO A 60 22.03 -18.49 -8.32
C PRO A 60 22.22 -17.06 -8.86
N MET A 61 22.10 -16.09 -7.97
CA MET A 61 22.40 -14.68 -8.23
C MET A 61 23.77 -14.33 -7.65
N GLU A 62 24.49 -13.43 -8.32
CA GLU A 62 25.78 -12.93 -7.87
C GLU A 62 25.59 -11.72 -6.94
N PRO A 63 26.36 -11.61 -5.85
CA PRO A 63 26.32 -10.44 -4.98
C PRO A 63 26.97 -9.24 -5.69
N LEU A 64 26.25 -8.11 -5.69
CA LEU A 64 26.76 -6.82 -6.17
C LEU A 64 27.22 -5.91 -5.01
N GLY A 65 27.11 -6.40 -3.77
CA GLY A 65 27.48 -5.69 -2.55
C GLY A 65 26.30 -4.96 -1.90
N GLN A 66 26.46 -4.65 -0.61
CA GLN A 66 25.47 -3.92 0.21
C GLN A 66 24.04 -4.51 0.16
N GLY A 67 23.90 -5.83 0.04
CA GLY A 67 22.59 -6.51 -0.02
C GLY A 67 21.93 -6.57 -1.39
N LEU A 68 22.58 -6.04 -2.45
CA LEU A 68 22.11 -6.16 -3.82
C LEU A 68 22.63 -7.44 -4.49
N TRP A 69 21.75 -8.11 -5.23
CA TRP A 69 22.02 -9.35 -5.96
C TRP A 69 21.59 -9.22 -7.42
N ALA A 70 22.28 -9.91 -8.34
CA ALA A 70 21.93 -9.92 -9.75
C ALA A 70 21.96 -11.33 -10.37
N GLY A 71 20.97 -11.65 -11.20
CA GLY A 71 20.93 -12.85 -12.02
C GLY A 71 20.65 -12.49 -13.48
N LEU A 72 21.37 -13.10 -14.43
CA LEU A 72 21.15 -12.91 -15.86
C LEU A 72 20.25 -14.01 -16.42
N VAL A 73 19.06 -13.65 -16.90
CA VAL A 73 18.19 -14.53 -17.67
C VAL A 73 18.55 -14.38 -19.14
N ALA A 74 19.17 -15.41 -19.71
CA ALA A 74 19.69 -15.37 -21.08
C ALA A 74 18.55 -15.31 -22.12
N ASP A 75 18.78 -14.55 -23.19
CA ASP A 75 17.99 -14.52 -24.42
C ASP A 75 16.49 -14.21 -24.29
N LEU A 76 16.06 -13.71 -23.13
CA LEU A 76 14.68 -13.27 -22.88
C LEU A 76 14.67 -11.78 -22.52
N ALA A 77 13.70 -11.04 -23.04
CA ALA A 77 13.46 -9.64 -22.70
C ALA A 77 12.60 -9.51 -21.42
N PRO A 78 12.64 -8.35 -20.73
CA PRO A 78 11.78 -8.12 -19.57
C PRO A 78 10.31 -8.36 -19.92
N GLY A 79 9.59 -9.03 -19.02
CA GLY A 79 8.17 -9.37 -19.20
C GLY A 79 7.89 -10.64 -20.02
N GLN A 80 8.87 -11.23 -20.70
CA GLN A 80 8.70 -12.50 -21.44
C GLN A 80 8.78 -13.75 -20.54
N PHE A 81 9.05 -13.57 -19.26
CA PHE A 81 9.19 -14.66 -18.30
C PHE A 81 8.63 -14.26 -16.93
N ARG A 82 8.30 -15.27 -16.13
CA ARG A 82 7.94 -15.12 -14.72
C ARG A 82 9.05 -15.72 -13.88
N TYR A 83 9.30 -15.13 -12.73
CA TYR A 83 10.29 -15.58 -11.76
C TYR A 83 9.83 -15.21 -10.36
N ARG A 84 10.38 -15.90 -9.37
CA ARG A 84 10.36 -15.46 -7.97
C ARG A 84 11.81 -15.26 -7.53
N VAL A 85 12.00 -14.54 -6.43
CA VAL A 85 13.32 -14.36 -5.81
C VAL A 85 13.34 -15.11 -4.50
N ARG A 86 14.35 -15.96 -4.31
CA ARG A 86 14.62 -16.64 -3.05
C ARG A 86 15.90 -16.08 -2.43
N PHE A 87 15.79 -15.57 -1.21
CA PHE A 87 16.92 -15.20 -0.36
C PHE A 87 17.24 -16.32 0.61
N THR A 88 18.53 -16.48 0.91
CA THR A 88 19.05 -17.39 1.94
C THR A 88 19.72 -16.57 3.02
N PHE A 89 19.54 -16.97 4.28
CA PHE A 89 20.06 -16.27 5.46
C PHE A 89 21.14 -17.07 6.18
N ALA A 90 21.85 -16.42 7.11
CA ALA A 90 22.96 -17.00 7.85
C ALA A 90 22.55 -18.21 8.72
N ASP A 91 21.29 -18.26 9.16
CA ASP A 91 20.71 -19.38 9.92
C ASP A 91 20.25 -20.55 9.02
N GLY A 92 20.42 -20.44 7.71
CA GLY A 92 19.99 -21.43 6.72
C GLY A 92 18.52 -21.32 6.31
N ASN A 93 17.75 -20.41 6.92
CA ASN A 93 16.38 -20.16 6.48
C ASN A 93 16.36 -19.52 5.09
N THR A 94 15.26 -19.71 4.37
CA THR A 94 15.03 -19.08 3.08
C THR A 94 13.72 -18.31 3.06
N TRP A 95 13.69 -17.24 2.28
CA TRP A 95 12.49 -16.46 2.03
C TRP A 95 12.31 -16.30 0.53
N GLU A 96 11.18 -16.76 0.01
CA GLU A 96 10.85 -16.69 -1.40
C GLU A 96 9.60 -15.83 -1.61
N ARG A 97 9.68 -14.87 -2.52
CA ARG A 97 8.58 -13.96 -2.86
C ARG A 97 8.54 -13.68 -4.36
N ASP A 98 7.38 -13.27 -4.86
CA ASP A 98 7.33 -12.53 -6.11
C ASP A 98 8.05 -11.18 -5.96
N ASP A 99 8.54 -10.61 -7.06
CA ASP A 99 9.33 -9.37 -7.06
C ASP A 99 8.42 -8.13 -7.17
N PRO A 100 8.31 -7.28 -6.14
CA PRO A 100 7.53 -6.04 -6.20
C PRO A 100 7.97 -5.10 -7.34
N TYR A 101 9.24 -5.15 -7.72
CA TYR A 101 9.86 -4.20 -8.64
C TYR A 101 9.76 -4.59 -10.12
N ARG A 102 9.13 -5.74 -10.43
CA ARG A 102 8.84 -6.13 -11.82
C ARG A 102 7.55 -5.52 -12.37
N PHE A 103 6.74 -4.90 -11.51
CA PHE A 103 5.40 -4.42 -11.86
C PHE A 103 5.41 -2.98 -12.36
N SER A 104 4.62 -2.72 -13.40
CA SER A 104 4.39 -1.35 -13.91
C SER A 104 3.64 -0.49 -12.89
N PRO A 105 3.72 0.85 -12.98
CA PRO A 105 2.93 1.78 -12.17
C PRO A 105 1.46 1.42 -12.09
N THR A 106 0.91 1.50 -10.87
CA THR A 106 -0.51 1.28 -10.62
C THR A 106 -1.36 2.54 -10.77
N LEU A 107 -0.71 3.71 -10.87
CA LEU A 107 -1.31 5.01 -11.18
C LEU A 107 -1.00 5.40 -12.63
N GLY A 108 -2.01 5.89 -13.35
CA GLY A 108 -1.87 6.33 -14.74
C GLY A 108 -1.55 7.82 -14.88
N ASP A 109 -1.17 8.23 -16.10
CA ASP A 109 -0.81 9.64 -16.39
C ASP A 109 -1.98 10.61 -16.18
N VAL A 110 -3.22 10.17 -16.46
CA VAL A 110 -4.44 10.96 -16.23
C VAL A 110 -4.64 11.23 -14.74
N ASP A 111 -4.47 10.21 -13.91
CA ASP A 111 -4.58 10.33 -12.45
C ASP A 111 -3.56 11.34 -11.92
N LEU A 112 -2.29 11.18 -12.33
CA LEU A 112 -1.20 12.06 -11.96
C LEU A 112 -1.41 13.51 -12.43
N HIS A 113 -1.97 13.70 -13.62
CA HIS A 113 -2.31 15.02 -14.14
C HIS A 113 -3.40 15.71 -13.29
N LEU A 114 -4.51 15.02 -13.01
CA LEU A 114 -5.60 15.57 -12.18
C LEU A 114 -5.17 15.81 -10.73
N ILE A 115 -4.26 14.99 -10.19
CA ILE A 115 -3.62 15.24 -8.89
C ILE A 115 -2.83 16.55 -8.93
N GLY A 116 -2.02 16.75 -9.98
CA GLY A 116 -1.22 17.95 -10.15
C GLY A 116 -2.05 19.23 -10.26
N GLU A 117 -3.25 19.14 -10.83
CA GLU A 117 -4.20 20.25 -10.94
C GLU A 117 -5.09 20.43 -9.69
N GLY A 118 -5.09 19.46 -8.77
CA GLY A 118 -6.00 19.45 -7.62
C GLY A 118 -7.47 19.23 -8.00
N THR A 119 -7.73 18.62 -9.17
CA THR A 119 -9.07 18.40 -9.75
C THR A 119 -9.52 16.94 -9.67
N HIS A 120 -8.72 16.06 -9.06
CA HIS A 120 -9.06 14.66 -8.91
C HIS A 120 -10.15 14.42 -7.84
N GLU A 121 -11.42 14.39 -8.24
CA GLU A 121 -12.58 14.25 -7.32
C GLU A 121 -12.64 12.92 -6.56
N ARG A 122 -11.95 11.88 -7.07
CA ARG A 122 -11.94 10.52 -6.50
C ARG A 122 -10.56 10.06 -6.03
N LEU A 123 -9.80 10.98 -5.43
CA LEU A 123 -8.39 10.75 -5.09
C LEU A 123 -8.17 9.53 -4.19
N TYR A 124 -9.17 9.21 -3.36
CA TYR A 124 -9.18 8.05 -2.49
C TYR A 124 -9.21 6.70 -3.25
N ASP A 125 -9.57 6.66 -4.54
CA ASP A 125 -9.54 5.40 -5.32
C ASP A 125 -8.12 5.04 -5.80
N ILE A 126 -7.17 5.98 -5.71
CA ILE A 126 -5.80 5.82 -6.24
C ILE A 126 -4.72 6.03 -5.18
N LEU A 127 -4.94 6.90 -4.19
CA LEU A 127 -4.10 7.04 -3.01
C LEU A 127 -4.63 6.16 -1.88
N GLY A 128 -3.75 5.79 -0.96
CA GLY A 128 -4.04 4.82 0.08
C GLY A 128 -3.54 3.42 -0.26
N ALA A 129 -4.15 2.41 0.35
CA ALA A 129 -3.86 1.00 0.10
C ALA A 129 -5.06 0.29 -0.56
N HIS A 130 -4.84 -0.26 -1.76
CA HIS A 130 -5.88 -0.86 -2.57
C HIS A 130 -5.55 -2.31 -2.93
N PRO A 131 -6.30 -3.29 -2.40
CA PRO A 131 -6.22 -4.67 -2.86
C PRO A 131 -6.55 -4.76 -4.35
N ARG A 132 -5.68 -5.38 -5.14
CA ARG A 132 -5.93 -5.57 -6.57
C ARG A 132 -5.15 -6.74 -7.15
N THR A 133 -5.57 -7.18 -8.33
CA THR A 133 -4.81 -8.10 -9.16
C THR A 133 -4.05 -7.30 -10.21
N HIS A 134 -2.72 -7.40 -10.21
CA HIS A 134 -1.85 -6.79 -11.20
C HIS A 134 -1.06 -7.88 -11.91
N ASP A 135 -1.09 -7.89 -13.25
CA ASP A 135 -0.32 -8.84 -14.04
C ASP A 135 -0.60 -10.33 -13.72
N GLY A 136 -1.82 -10.62 -13.27
CA GLY A 136 -2.28 -11.96 -12.84
C GLY A 136 -1.94 -12.32 -11.40
N VAL A 137 -1.36 -11.40 -10.61
CA VAL A 137 -0.95 -11.63 -9.22
C VAL A 137 -1.75 -10.72 -8.29
N ALA A 138 -2.38 -11.31 -7.29
CA ALA A 138 -3.07 -10.56 -6.24
C ALA A 138 -2.04 -9.88 -5.31
N GLY A 139 -2.35 -8.67 -4.88
CA GLY A 139 -1.50 -7.89 -3.98
C GLY A 139 -2.20 -6.60 -3.56
N VAL A 140 -1.41 -5.65 -3.07
CA VAL A 140 -1.91 -4.33 -2.65
C VAL A 140 -1.05 -3.25 -3.30
N SER A 141 -1.71 -2.28 -3.95
CA SER A 141 -1.03 -1.06 -4.40
C SER A 141 -1.11 0.00 -3.31
N PHE A 142 0.03 0.61 -3.01
CA PHE A 142 0.15 1.71 -2.06
C PHE A 142 0.48 3.00 -2.80
N GLY A 143 -0.23 4.08 -2.49
CA GLY A 143 0.01 5.42 -3.03
C GLY A 143 -0.02 6.47 -1.93
N VAL A 144 1.01 7.31 -1.83
CA VAL A 144 1.04 8.41 -0.85
C VAL A 144 1.63 9.69 -1.43
N TRP A 145 1.01 10.82 -1.13
CA TRP A 145 1.53 12.12 -1.53
C TRP A 145 2.55 12.64 -0.51
N ALA A 146 3.82 12.71 -0.92
CA ALA A 146 4.94 13.18 -0.10
C ALA A 146 5.99 13.90 -0.98
N PRO A 147 5.65 15.06 -1.56
CA PRO A 147 6.44 15.73 -2.61
C PRO A 147 7.86 16.14 -2.18
N ASN A 148 8.04 16.37 -0.90
CA ASN A 148 9.33 16.77 -0.33
C ASN A 148 10.08 15.61 0.32
N ALA A 149 9.58 14.37 0.29
CA ALA A 149 10.34 13.25 0.80
C ALA A 149 11.60 13.02 -0.06
N ARG A 150 12.70 12.60 0.58
CA ARG A 150 13.88 12.05 -0.12
C ARG A 150 13.61 10.63 -0.59
N SER A 151 12.94 9.86 0.27
CA SER A 151 12.47 8.51 -0.01
C SER A 151 11.23 8.20 0.83
N VAL A 152 10.40 7.30 0.33
CA VAL A 152 9.28 6.70 1.05
C VAL A 152 9.39 5.19 0.94
N ARG A 153 9.07 4.50 2.03
CA ARG A 153 9.13 3.04 2.15
C ARG A 153 7.82 2.58 2.77
N ILE A 154 7.30 1.45 2.32
CA ILE A 154 6.16 0.82 2.99
C ILE A 154 6.72 -0.16 4.02
N VAL A 155 6.13 -0.17 5.22
CA VAL A 155 6.46 -1.12 6.28
C VAL A 155 5.19 -1.72 6.87
N GLY A 156 5.24 -2.98 7.29
CA GLY A 156 4.07 -3.65 7.85
C GLY A 156 4.36 -5.05 8.36
N ASP A 157 3.31 -5.80 8.67
CA ASP A 157 3.47 -7.16 9.18
C ASP A 157 4.16 -8.08 8.14
N PHE A 158 3.87 -7.89 6.85
CA PHE A 158 4.43 -8.64 5.73
C PHE A 158 5.95 -8.52 5.54
N ASP A 159 6.58 -7.48 6.09
CA ASP A 159 8.04 -7.29 6.07
C ASP A 159 8.65 -7.21 7.47
N ARG A 160 7.86 -7.55 8.50
CA ARG A 160 8.23 -7.46 9.92
C ARG A 160 8.67 -6.05 10.34
N TRP A 161 8.06 -5.04 9.73
CA TRP A 161 8.31 -3.63 9.99
C TRP A 161 9.74 -3.18 9.65
N ASP A 162 10.40 -3.85 8.68
CA ASP A 162 11.74 -3.49 8.22
C ASP A 162 11.70 -2.55 7.00
N GLY A 163 11.88 -1.26 7.27
CA GLY A 163 11.90 -0.19 6.27
C GLY A 163 12.93 -0.33 5.16
N ARG A 164 13.90 -1.24 5.26
CA ARG A 164 14.90 -1.44 4.20
C ARG A 164 14.35 -2.25 3.01
N LEU A 165 13.26 -3.01 3.18
CA LEU A 165 12.88 -4.07 2.24
C LEU A 165 11.98 -3.65 1.09
N LEU A 166 11.17 -2.60 1.29
CA LEU A 166 10.14 -2.17 0.33
C LEU A 166 10.14 -0.65 0.10
N PRO A 167 11.25 -0.06 -0.42
CA PRO A 167 11.24 1.33 -0.88
C PRO A 167 10.30 1.54 -2.07
N MET A 168 9.60 2.67 -2.09
CA MET A 168 8.63 3.08 -3.11
C MET A 168 9.29 3.93 -4.20
N ARG A 169 8.71 3.98 -5.41
CA ARG A 169 9.15 4.91 -6.47
C ARG A 169 8.41 6.24 -6.37
N SER A 170 9.12 7.32 -6.68
CA SER A 170 8.52 8.64 -6.92
C SER A 170 7.93 8.71 -8.33
N MET A 171 6.69 9.18 -8.43
CA MET A 171 5.94 9.37 -9.68
C MET A 171 6.19 10.76 -10.29
N GLY A 172 7.43 11.23 -10.21
CA GLY A 172 7.88 12.48 -10.82
C GLY A 172 7.37 13.74 -10.10
N ALA A 173 6.94 14.73 -10.88
CA ALA A 173 6.68 16.10 -10.38
C ALA A 173 5.44 16.22 -9.48
N THR A 174 4.53 15.24 -9.51
CA THR A 174 3.34 15.23 -8.64
C THR A 174 3.68 15.05 -7.17
N GLY A 175 4.83 14.43 -6.87
CA GLY A 175 5.25 14.10 -5.52
C GLY A 175 4.52 12.90 -4.91
N VAL A 176 3.80 12.13 -5.73
CA VAL A 176 3.21 10.86 -5.33
C VAL A 176 4.29 9.78 -5.31
N TRP A 177 4.24 8.92 -4.30
CA TRP A 177 5.06 7.72 -4.18
C TRP A 177 4.17 6.50 -4.32
N GLU A 178 4.64 5.49 -5.06
CA GLU A 178 3.86 4.29 -5.32
C GLU A 178 4.70 2.99 -5.23
N LEU A 179 4.06 1.92 -4.77
CA LEU A 179 4.55 0.55 -4.88
C LEU A 179 3.40 -0.45 -4.86
N PHE A 180 3.46 -1.43 -5.75
CA PHE A 180 2.64 -2.64 -5.68
C PHE A 180 3.40 -3.74 -4.94
N VAL A 181 2.82 -4.24 -3.85
CA VAL A 181 3.37 -5.38 -3.10
C VAL A 181 2.53 -6.62 -3.40
N PRO A 182 3.10 -7.62 -4.09
CA PRO A 182 2.39 -8.84 -4.42
C PRO A 182 2.19 -9.73 -3.18
N GLU A 183 1.19 -10.61 -3.24
CA GLU A 183 0.96 -11.69 -2.27
C GLU A 183 0.57 -11.25 -0.85
N ILE A 184 0.20 -9.98 -0.68
CA ILE A 184 -0.40 -9.43 0.55
C ILE A 184 -1.86 -9.01 0.30
N GLY A 185 -2.64 -8.75 1.35
CA GLY A 185 -4.07 -8.51 1.19
C GLY A 185 -4.77 -7.73 2.30
N VAL A 186 -6.10 -7.82 2.31
CA VAL A 186 -6.97 -7.17 3.31
C VAL A 186 -6.60 -7.64 4.71
N GLY A 187 -6.52 -6.70 5.65
CA GLY A 187 -6.23 -6.95 7.06
C GLY A 187 -4.79 -6.64 7.47
N GLU A 188 -3.86 -6.57 6.51
CA GLU A 188 -2.46 -6.22 6.74
C GLU A 188 -2.33 -4.85 7.41
N LEU A 189 -1.49 -4.79 8.45
CA LEU A 189 -1.14 -3.54 9.11
C LEU A 189 0.07 -2.92 8.44
N TYR A 190 0.03 -1.60 8.24
CA TYR A 190 1.12 -0.89 7.58
C TYR A 190 1.25 0.57 8.04
N LYS A 191 2.42 1.13 7.75
CA LYS A 191 2.73 2.56 7.81
C LYS A 191 3.63 2.94 6.64
N PHE A 192 3.68 4.23 6.33
CA PHE A 192 4.72 4.79 5.49
C PHE A 192 5.90 5.24 6.35
N GLU A 193 7.09 4.77 6.00
CA GLU A 193 8.33 5.28 6.54
C GLU A 193 8.90 6.33 5.59
N VAL A 194 8.92 7.59 6.04
CA VAL A 194 9.21 8.75 5.21
C VAL A 194 10.51 9.38 5.67
N LEU A 195 11.50 9.45 4.77
CA LEU A 195 12.72 10.22 4.98
C LEU A 195 12.52 11.65 4.47
N GLY A 196 12.45 12.62 5.37
CA GLY A 196 12.26 14.02 5.03
C GLY A 196 13.51 14.67 4.40
N ARG A 197 13.36 15.85 3.77
CA ARG A 197 14.50 16.66 3.29
C ARG A 197 15.45 17.06 4.42
N ASP A 198 14.94 17.12 5.64
CA ASP A 198 15.67 17.38 6.87
C ASP A 198 16.53 16.18 7.32
N GLY A 199 16.47 15.05 6.61
CA GLY A 199 17.20 13.83 6.95
C GLY A 199 16.57 13.04 8.11
N THR A 200 15.39 13.44 8.60
CA THR A 200 14.71 12.74 9.69
C THR A 200 13.73 11.70 9.14
N LEU A 201 13.89 10.48 9.63
CA LEU A 201 13.03 9.35 9.31
C LEU A 201 11.81 9.33 10.23
N ARG A 202 10.62 9.12 9.66
CA ARG A 202 9.34 9.15 10.40
C ARG A 202 8.43 8.03 9.94
N LEU A 203 7.80 7.36 10.89
CA LEU A 203 6.67 6.48 10.61
C LEU A 203 5.38 7.31 10.61
N LYS A 204 4.58 7.14 9.56
CA LYS A 204 3.32 7.85 9.34
C LYS A 204 2.22 6.84 9.04
N ALA A 205 1.08 7.02 9.70
CA ALA A 205 -0.16 6.43 9.22
C ALA A 205 -0.48 6.97 7.82
N ASP A 206 -1.21 6.18 7.06
CA ASP A 206 -1.69 6.56 5.74
C ASP A 206 -2.73 7.69 5.84
N PRO A 207 -2.52 8.85 5.17
CA PRO A 207 -3.52 9.91 5.11
C PRO A 207 -4.85 9.48 4.47
N PHE A 208 -4.83 8.42 3.67
CA PHE A 208 -5.97 7.82 2.98
C PHE A 208 -6.35 6.45 3.57
N ALA A 209 -6.01 6.18 4.84
CA ALA A 209 -6.39 4.93 5.50
C ALA A 209 -7.90 4.71 5.51
N PHE A 210 -8.37 3.59 4.96
CA PHE A 210 -9.77 3.16 5.06
C PHE A 210 -10.10 2.49 6.39
N ALA A 211 -9.09 1.97 7.08
CA ALA A 211 -9.20 1.38 8.39
C ALA A 211 -7.90 1.57 9.18
N MET A 212 -7.98 1.58 10.50
CA MET A 212 -6.83 1.76 11.39
C MET A 212 -6.86 0.73 12.53
N GLN A 213 -5.75 0.55 13.22
CA GLN A 213 -5.74 -0.12 14.51
C GLN A 213 -6.52 0.70 15.55
N VAL A 214 -7.08 0.01 16.54
CA VAL A 214 -7.74 0.69 17.66
C VAL A 214 -6.70 1.44 18.48
N ARG A 215 -6.97 2.70 18.81
CA ARG A 215 -6.15 3.51 19.71
C ARG A 215 -5.71 2.78 20.99
N PRO A 216 -4.51 3.03 21.53
CA PRO A 216 -3.55 4.09 21.16
C PRO A 216 -2.64 3.74 19.98
N GLU A 217 -2.83 2.57 19.37
CA GLU A 217 -2.07 2.16 18.19
C GLU A 217 -2.42 3.03 16.97
N THR A 218 -1.50 3.08 16.00
CA THR A 218 -1.55 4.07 14.91
C THR A 218 -1.27 3.48 13.53
N ALA A 219 -1.16 2.15 13.36
CA ALA A 219 -1.01 1.59 12.02
C ALA A 219 -2.32 1.69 11.24
N SER A 220 -2.18 1.95 9.95
CA SER A 220 -3.25 1.80 8.98
C SER A 220 -3.46 0.33 8.69
N ARG A 221 -4.66 -0.04 8.25
CA ARG A 221 -5.03 -1.42 7.88
C ARG A 221 -5.53 -1.43 6.44
N VAL A 222 -5.00 -2.35 5.63
CA VAL A 222 -5.50 -2.57 4.28
C VAL A 222 -6.95 -3.03 4.36
N TRP A 223 -7.84 -2.36 3.65
CA TRP A 223 -9.27 -2.64 3.67
C TRP A 223 -9.88 -2.49 2.28
N ASP A 224 -10.85 -3.35 1.95
CA ASP A 224 -11.63 -3.25 0.72
C ASP A 224 -13.04 -2.73 1.02
N PRO A 225 -13.34 -1.45 0.73
CA PRO A 225 -14.63 -0.85 1.00
C PRO A 225 -15.76 -1.39 0.09
N SER A 226 -15.44 -2.09 -1.00
CA SER A 226 -16.43 -2.59 -1.96
C SER A 226 -17.16 -3.86 -1.50
N THR A 227 -16.69 -4.48 -0.42
CA THR A 227 -17.20 -5.78 0.07
C THR A 227 -18.57 -5.71 0.76
N PHE A 228 -19.05 -4.52 1.13
CA PHE A 228 -20.33 -4.36 1.79
C PHE A 228 -21.50 -4.30 0.79
N SER A 229 -22.47 -5.21 0.94
CA SER A 229 -23.69 -5.23 0.11
C SER A 229 -24.77 -4.32 0.68
N TRP A 230 -25.04 -3.22 -0.01
CA TRP A 230 -26.08 -2.26 0.35
C TRP A 230 -27.49 -2.76 0.00
N THR A 231 -28.49 -2.34 0.79
CA THR A 231 -29.91 -2.72 0.61
C THR A 231 -30.86 -1.52 0.68
N ASP A 232 -30.35 -0.31 0.50
CA ASP A 232 -31.04 0.97 0.71
C ASP A 232 -31.37 1.71 -0.60
N GLU A 233 -31.38 1.00 -1.73
CA GLU A 233 -31.61 1.56 -3.08
C GLU A 233 -32.91 2.38 -3.17
N ALA A 234 -34.00 1.90 -2.55
CA ALA A 234 -35.27 2.61 -2.54
C ALA A 234 -35.17 3.97 -1.83
N TRP A 235 -34.47 4.01 -0.69
CA TRP A 235 -34.22 5.24 0.07
C TRP A 235 -33.34 6.22 -0.73
N MET A 236 -32.27 5.72 -1.35
CA MET A 236 -31.36 6.55 -2.15
C MET A 236 -32.07 7.17 -3.36
N THR A 237 -32.97 6.41 -4.00
CA THR A 237 -33.79 6.88 -5.13
C THR A 237 -34.78 7.96 -4.70
N GLU A 238 -35.49 7.77 -3.58
CA GLU A 238 -36.41 8.79 -3.04
C GLU A 238 -35.65 10.07 -2.65
N ARG A 239 -34.51 9.91 -1.95
CA ARG A 239 -33.68 11.03 -1.49
C ARG A 239 -33.25 11.94 -2.64
N ALA A 240 -32.89 11.39 -3.79
CA ALA A 240 -32.45 12.16 -4.96
C ALA A 240 -33.57 13.06 -5.55
N GLN A 241 -34.83 12.74 -5.29
CA GLN A 241 -35.99 13.50 -5.80
C GLN A 241 -36.53 14.50 -4.77
N ARG A 242 -36.03 14.46 -3.53
CA ARG A 242 -36.58 15.22 -2.40
C ARG A 242 -35.78 16.50 -2.17
N ASP A 243 -36.48 17.61 -1.98
CA ASP A 243 -35.88 18.86 -1.52
C ASP A 243 -35.75 18.84 0.03
N PRO A 244 -34.53 18.77 0.58
CA PRO A 244 -34.34 18.72 2.03
C PRO A 244 -34.78 20.02 2.74
N TYR A 245 -34.72 21.17 2.08
CA TYR A 245 -35.10 22.46 2.68
C TYR A 245 -36.62 22.63 2.82
N ARG A 246 -37.39 21.84 2.06
CA ARG A 246 -38.86 21.86 2.08
C ARG A 246 -39.44 20.60 2.73
N SER A 247 -38.61 19.83 3.41
CA SER A 247 -38.97 18.58 4.09
C SER A 247 -38.83 18.71 5.61
N PRO A 248 -39.62 17.97 6.41
CA PRO A 248 -39.44 17.94 7.86
C PRO A 248 -38.04 17.43 8.25
N MET A 249 -37.34 18.22 9.08
CA MET A 249 -36.01 17.88 9.58
C MET A 249 -35.98 18.00 11.09
N ALA A 250 -35.97 16.86 11.78
CA ALA A 250 -35.75 16.75 13.21
C ALA A 250 -34.53 15.84 13.41
N THR A 251 -33.44 16.43 13.88
CA THR A 251 -32.13 15.77 13.97
C THR A 251 -31.81 15.37 15.40
N TYR A 252 -31.40 14.12 15.59
CA TYR A 252 -30.87 13.63 16.86
C TYR A 252 -29.34 13.60 16.78
N GLU A 253 -28.68 14.53 17.48
CA GLU A 253 -27.21 14.59 17.54
C GLU A 253 -26.66 13.56 18.53
N VAL A 254 -25.64 12.79 18.13
CA VAL A 254 -25.14 11.64 18.87
C VAL A 254 -23.61 11.60 18.87
N HIS A 255 -23.03 11.47 20.07
CA HIS A 255 -21.66 11.02 20.24
C HIS A 255 -21.63 9.50 20.54
N LEU A 256 -21.24 8.69 19.56
CA LEU A 256 -21.32 7.22 19.64
C LEU A 256 -20.55 6.63 20.84
N GLY A 257 -19.39 7.21 21.18
CA GLY A 257 -18.55 6.72 22.28
C GLY A 257 -19.12 6.93 23.69
N SER A 258 -20.18 7.73 23.83
CA SER A 258 -20.80 8.03 25.13
C SER A 258 -22.32 7.91 25.15
N TRP A 259 -22.96 7.64 24.01
CA TRP A 259 -24.42 7.53 23.93
C TRP A 259 -24.95 6.36 24.75
N MET A 260 -24.33 5.19 24.60
CA MET A 260 -24.68 3.98 25.34
C MET A 260 -23.48 3.04 25.42
N ARG A 261 -23.39 2.29 26.52
CA ARG A 261 -22.39 1.23 26.74
C ARG A 261 -23.06 -0.13 26.83
N ASN A 262 -22.29 -1.19 26.58
CA ASN A 262 -22.69 -2.54 26.96
C ASN A 262 -22.78 -2.67 28.49
N ASP A 263 -23.45 -3.71 28.97
CA ASP A 263 -23.62 -3.97 30.40
C ASP A 263 -22.29 -4.15 31.15
N ASP A 264 -21.25 -4.62 30.45
CA ASP A 264 -19.88 -4.77 30.96
C ASP A 264 -19.05 -3.47 30.94
N GLY A 265 -19.65 -2.35 30.50
CA GLY A 265 -19.00 -1.05 30.39
C GLY A 265 -18.20 -0.82 29.11
N SER A 266 -18.10 -1.81 28.21
CA SER A 266 -17.46 -1.65 26.91
C SER A 266 -18.28 -0.76 25.95
N TRP A 267 -17.65 -0.24 24.91
CA TRP A 267 -18.36 0.51 23.87
C TRP A 267 -19.22 -0.41 23.01
N LEU A 268 -20.33 0.13 22.50
CA LEU A 268 -21.08 -0.52 21.44
C LEU A 268 -20.28 -0.51 20.14
N GLY A 269 -20.25 -1.63 19.43
CA GLY A 269 -19.85 -1.64 18.03
C GLY A 269 -20.92 -1.00 17.14
N TYR A 270 -20.55 -0.56 15.93
CA TYR A 270 -21.47 0.11 14.99
C TYR A 270 -22.76 -0.70 14.70
N ARG A 271 -22.67 -2.03 14.60
CA ARG A 271 -23.85 -2.89 14.38
C ARG A 271 -24.84 -2.84 15.54
N GLN A 272 -24.34 -2.90 16.77
CA GLN A 272 -25.18 -2.83 17.98
C GLN A 272 -25.77 -1.43 18.15
N ALA A 273 -24.98 -0.38 17.88
CA ALA A 273 -25.44 0.99 17.92
C ALA A 273 -26.54 1.24 16.88
N ALA A 274 -26.42 0.71 15.67
CA ALA A 274 -27.40 0.89 14.59
C ALA A 274 -28.80 0.39 14.98
N GLU A 275 -28.92 -0.82 15.53
CA GLU A 275 -30.22 -1.37 15.96
C GLU A 275 -30.90 -0.49 17.01
N LYS A 276 -30.14 -0.12 18.05
CA LYS A 276 -30.65 0.66 19.18
C LYS A 276 -30.96 2.12 18.79
N LEU A 277 -30.12 2.75 17.96
CA LEU A 277 -30.32 4.12 17.50
C LEU A 277 -31.55 4.23 16.60
N VAL A 278 -31.75 3.26 15.70
CA VAL A 278 -32.93 3.24 14.81
C VAL A 278 -34.21 3.10 15.62
N GLU A 279 -34.24 2.20 16.62
CA GLU A 279 -35.39 2.07 17.53
C GLU A 279 -35.68 3.38 18.27
N HIS A 280 -34.65 4.00 18.85
CA HIS A 280 -34.77 5.26 19.57
C HIS A 280 -35.32 6.37 18.68
N CYS A 281 -34.75 6.57 17.49
CA CYS A 281 -35.16 7.62 16.57
C CYS A 281 -36.60 7.43 16.09
N ARG A 282 -36.99 6.18 15.79
CA ARG A 282 -38.37 5.85 15.40
C ARG A 282 -39.37 6.11 16.53
N ARG A 283 -39.01 5.77 17.77
CA ARG A 283 -39.87 5.99 18.95
C ARG A 283 -40.17 7.46 19.19
N PHE A 284 -39.18 8.33 18.98
CA PHE A 284 -39.29 9.78 19.25
C PHE A 284 -39.55 10.63 18.01
N GLY A 285 -39.66 10.01 16.82
CA GLY A 285 -40.05 10.68 15.58
C GLY A 285 -38.96 11.55 14.95
N PHE A 286 -37.68 11.27 15.22
CA PHE A 286 -36.57 11.93 14.54
C PHE A 286 -36.48 11.47 13.08
N THR A 287 -36.13 12.40 12.19
CA THR A 287 -35.96 12.11 10.75
C THR A 287 -34.51 11.90 10.36
N HIS A 288 -33.56 12.42 11.15
CA HIS A 288 -32.12 12.34 10.88
C HIS A 288 -31.33 12.05 12.16
N VAL A 289 -30.17 11.42 11.99
CA VAL A 289 -29.14 11.29 13.03
C VAL A 289 -27.92 12.08 12.57
N GLU A 290 -27.44 12.97 13.43
CA GLU A 290 -26.17 13.67 13.22
C GLU A 290 -25.13 13.06 14.15
N LEU A 291 -24.03 12.58 13.60
CA LEU A 291 -22.96 11.99 14.38
C LEU A 291 -21.89 13.06 14.62
N LEU A 292 -21.44 13.18 15.87
CA LEU A 292 -20.13 13.82 16.13
C LEU A 292 -19.04 13.08 15.34
N PRO A 293 -17.88 13.72 15.08
CA PRO A 293 -16.85 13.18 14.18
C PRO A 293 -16.54 11.70 14.45
N VAL A 294 -16.71 10.88 13.41
CA VAL A 294 -16.48 9.42 13.43
C VAL A 294 -15.21 9.00 12.69
N ALA A 295 -14.51 9.97 12.07
CA ALA A 295 -13.15 9.75 11.58
C ALA A 295 -12.21 9.52 12.76
N GLU A 296 -11.19 8.68 12.56
CA GLU A 296 -10.08 8.49 13.51
C GLU A 296 -9.17 9.74 13.58
#